data_AF-A0A533SRI5-F1
#
_entry.id   AF-A0A533SRI5-F1
#
_cell.length_a   1.000
_cell.length_b   1.000
_cell.length_c   1.000
_cell.angle_alpha   90.00
_cell.angle_beta   90.00
_cell.angle_gamma   90.00
#
_symmetry.space_group_name_H-M   'P 1'
#
loop_
_entity.id
_entity.type
_entity.pdbx_description
1 polymer ?
#
loop_
_entity_poly.entity_id
_entity_poly.type
_entity_poly.pdbx_seq_one_letter_code
_entity_poly.pdbx_strand_id
1 'polypeptide(L)'
;MNYDSGIFQKLFATALGEKLWLFLNEAQNVTKMETATTLGKPAVEPLSSELLAHFGEVVREKRIKQMIGHMVKQIMFAKGYIIHTQNSSVSTGGLFSKGTTYILLDKIQENKYRQGYTHGAIELFRFLKGKMEGSLEKQIEDWIDQLILWQTEGLVQGNFNSAPPLKLDFTCNEV
;
A
#
# COMPACT_ATOMS: atom_id res chain seq x y z
N MET A 1 7.69 -4.75 12.43
CA MET A 1 7.13 -5.46 11.26
C MET A 1 8.30 -5.97 10.40
N ASN A 2 8.27 -7.23 9.98
CA ASN A 2 9.31 -7.79 9.10
C ASN A 2 8.96 -7.53 7.63
N TYR A 3 9.96 -7.15 6.83
CA TYR A 3 9.81 -6.93 5.39
C TYR A 3 9.62 -8.25 4.65
N ASP A 4 8.56 -8.38 3.86
CA ASP A 4 8.43 -9.48 2.90
C ASP A 4 9.20 -9.12 1.63
N SER A 5 10.42 -9.61 1.49
CA SER A 5 11.31 -9.19 0.40
C SER A 5 10.94 -9.73 -0.99
N GLY A 6 10.16 -10.81 -1.09
CA GLY A 6 9.77 -11.45 -2.35
C GLY A 6 10.90 -11.50 -3.40
N ILE A 7 10.67 -10.94 -4.59
CA ILE A 7 11.66 -10.90 -5.69
C ILE A 7 12.91 -10.05 -5.41
N PHE A 8 12.93 -9.30 -4.30
CA PHE A 8 14.04 -8.46 -3.87
C PHE A 8 14.91 -9.12 -2.80
N GLN A 9 14.66 -10.38 -2.41
CA GLN A 9 15.40 -11.08 -1.35
C GLN A 9 16.92 -10.93 -1.46
N LYS A 10 17.50 -11.13 -2.65
CA LYS A 10 18.95 -10.97 -2.88
C LYS A 10 19.46 -9.55 -2.60
N LEU A 11 18.67 -8.54 -2.97
CA LEU A 11 19.03 -7.14 -2.76
C LEU A 11 18.81 -6.73 -1.31
N PHE A 12 17.75 -7.25 -0.69
CA PHE A 12 17.45 -7.01 0.72
C PHE A 12 18.51 -7.61 1.66
N ALA A 13 19.04 -8.79 1.32
CA ALA A 13 20.13 -9.44 2.07
C ALA A 13 21.47 -8.67 2.06
N THR A 14 21.53 -7.52 1.37
CA THR A 14 22.69 -6.62 1.43
C THR A 14 22.53 -5.63 2.59
N ALA A 15 23.64 -5.12 3.12
CA ALA A 15 23.62 -4.09 4.15
C ALA A 15 22.85 -2.82 3.72
N LEU A 16 22.83 -2.50 2.42
CA LEU A 16 22.04 -1.39 1.89
C LEU A 16 20.53 -1.67 2.00
N GLY A 17 20.10 -2.87 1.63
CA GLY A 17 18.69 -3.26 1.66
C GLY A 17 18.10 -3.21 3.07
N GLU A 18 18.82 -3.72 4.06
CA GLU A 18 18.41 -3.67 5.46
C GLU A 18 18.34 -2.22 5.98
N LYS A 19 19.37 -1.40 5.69
CA LYS A 19 19.38 0.01 6.09
C LYS A 19 18.25 0.81 5.45
N LEU A 20 17.92 0.55 4.19
CA LEU A 20 16.77 1.17 3.52
C LEU A 20 15.47 0.83 4.25
N TRP A 21 15.25 -0.44 4.62
CA TRP A 21 14.05 -0.83 5.35
C TRP A 21 13.95 -0.12 6.71
N LEU A 22 15.03 -0.08 7.47
CA LEU A 22 15.08 0.62 8.75
C LEU A 22 14.78 2.11 8.59
N PHE A 23 15.46 2.78 7.66
CA PHE A 23 15.27 4.19 7.35
C PHE A 23 13.82 4.50 6.99
N LEU A 24 13.21 3.72 6.09
CA LEU A 24 11.82 3.95 5.65
C LEU A 24 10.80 3.76 6.78
N ASN A 25 11.10 2.92 7.78
CA ASN A 25 10.23 2.68 8.93
C ASN A 25 10.44 3.67 10.08
N GLU A 26 11.38 4.61 9.98
CA GLU A 26 11.51 5.69 10.95
C GLU A 26 10.21 6.50 11.03
N ALA A 27 9.77 6.84 12.24
CA ALA A 27 8.48 7.49 12.49
C ALA A 27 8.28 8.74 11.60
N GLN A 28 9.30 9.58 11.48
CA GLN A 28 9.29 10.78 10.64
C GLN A 28 9.06 10.50 9.15
N ASN A 29 9.61 9.40 8.64
CA ASN A 29 9.46 9.03 7.23
C ASN A 29 8.08 8.44 6.98
N VAL A 30 7.56 7.66 7.91
CA VAL A 30 6.18 7.18 7.90
C VAL A 30 5.19 8.35 7.91
N THR A 31 5.36 9.33 8.80
CA THR A 31 4.51 10.53 8.85
C THR A 31 4.56 11.33 7.54
N LYS A 32 5.73 11.43 6.88
CA LYS A 32 5.84 12.07 5.56
C LYS A 32 5.04 11.32 4.50
N MET A 33 5.10 9.99 4.48
CA MET A 33 4.33 9.14 3.55
C MET A 33 2.81 9.33 3.73
N GLU A 34 2.33 9.34 4.99
CA GLU A 34 0.93 9.57 5.34
C GLU A 34 0.47 11.00 4.96
N THR A 35 1.32 11.99 5.21
CA THR A 35 1.06 13.40 4.86
C THR A 35 0.96 13.57 3.34
N ALA A 36 1.91 13.03 2.57
CA ALA A 36 1.87 13.07 1.11
C ALA A 36 0.60 12.39 0.57
N THR A 37 0.24 11.25 1.16
CA THR A 37 -0.99 10.52 0.82
C THR A 37 -2.24 11.37 1.07
N THR A 38 -2.30 12.06 2.21
CA THR A 38 -3.41 12.97 2.55
C THR A 38 -3.54 14.12 1.54
N LEU A 39 -2.42 14.58 0.98
CA LEU A 39 -2.36 15.61 -0.06
C LEU A 39 -2.58 15.06 -1.49
N GLY A 40 -2.91 13.77 -1.64
CA GLY A 40 -3.09 13.13 -2.94
C GLY A 40 -1.79 12.96 -3.74
N LYS A 41 -0.64 12.99 -3.06
CA LYS A 41 0.70 12.85 -3.65
C LYS A 41 1.24 11.43 -3.44
N PRO A 42 2.14 10.95 -4.32
CA PRO A 42 2.80 9.67 -4.11
C PRO A 42 3.52 9.58 -2.76
N ALA A 43 3.35 8.47 -2.04
CA ALA A 43 3.96 8.31 -0.71
C ALA A 43 5.49 8.39 -0.75
N VAL A 44 6.12 7.97 -1.85
CA VAL A 44 7.58 8.00 -2.03
C VAL A 44 8.15 9.40 -2.28
N GLU A 45 7.32 10.35 -2.71
CA GLU A 45 7.75 11.68 -3.12
C GLU A 45 8.57 12.44 -2.05
N PRO A 46 8.07 12.63 -0.82
CA PRO A 46 8.77 13.40 0.21
C PRO A 46 10.09 12.76 0.66
N LEU A 47 10.31 11.48 0.38
CA LEU A 47 11.50 10.76 0.80
C LEU A 47 12.70 10.98 -0.13
N SER A 48 12.49 11.57 -1.32
CA SER A 48 13.50 11.66 -2.37
C SER A 48 14.80 12.33 -1.92
N SER A 49 14.69 13.50 -1.29
CA SER A 49 15.86 14.28 -0.88
C SER A 49 16.65 13.59 0.22
N GLU A 50 15.97 12.99 1.19
CA GLU A 50 16.62 12.33 2.32
C GLU A 50 17.22 10.98 1.94
N LEU A 51 16.59 10.23 1.04
CA LEU A 51 17.18 9.03 0.47
C LEU A 51 18.51 9.34 -0.24
N LEU A 52 18.57 10.43 -1.02
CA LEU A 52 19.80 10.87 -1.66
C LEU A 52 20.84 11.37 -0.63
N ALA A 53 20.41 12.10 0.40
CA ALA A 53 21.31 12.60 1.43
C ALA A 53 21.93 11.47 2.28
N HIS A 54 21.14 10.46 2.65
CA HIS A 54 21.59 9.36 3.52
C HIS A 54 22.36 8.27 2.79
N PHE A 55 21.95 7.92 1.57
CA PHE A 55 22.49 6.77 0.85
C PHE A 55 23.31 7.16 -0.39
N GLY A 56 23.28 8.43 -0.79
CA GLY A 56 23.98 8.91 -1.97
C GLY A 56 23.37 8.41 -3.29
N GLU A 57 24.17 8.43 -4.34
CA GLU A 57 23.71 8.15 -5.71
C GLU A 57 23.29 6.69 -5.96
N VAL A 58 23.66 5.76 -5.06
CA VAL A 58 23.31 4.34 -5.20
C VAL A 58 21.79 4.13 -5.28
N VAL A 59 20.99 4.95 -4.59
CA VAL A 59 19.52 4.81 -4.61
C VAL A 59 18.90 5.19 -5.94
N ARG A 60 19.66 5.81 -6.87
CA ARG A 60 19.17 6.09 -8.23
C ARG A 60 19.04 4.83 -9.07
N GLU A 61 19.73 3.75 -8.71
CA GLU A 61 19.70 2.50 -9.43
C GLU A 61 18.25 1.99 -9.56
N LYS A 62 17.87 1.59 -10.77
CA LYS A 62 16.49 1.19 -11.08
C LYS A 62 15.97 0.11 -10.14
N ARG A 63 16.78 -0.91 -9.83
CA ARG A 63 16.34 -2.03 -8.99
C ARG A 63 16.16 -1.63 -7.53
N ILE A 64 17.00 -0.73 -7.02
CA ILE A 64 16.86 -0.16 -5.68
C ILE A 64 15.60 0.69 -5.59
N LYS A 65 15.31 1.55 -6.58
CA LYS A 65 14.05 2.33 -6.59
C LYS A 65 12.80 1.45 -6.60
N GLN A 66 12.83 0.36 -7.36
CA GLN A 66 11.74 -0.62 -7.36
C GLN A 66 11.56 -1.27 -5.98
N MET A 67 12.66 -1.63 -5.32
CA MET A 67 12.63 -2.18 -3.96
C MET A 67 12.10 -1.16 -2.96
N ILE A 68 12.51 0.10 -3.03
CA ILE A 68 12.00 1.18 -2.16
C ILE A 68 10.48 1.34 -2.35
N GLY A 69 10.00 1.36 -3.61
CA GLY A 69 8.56 1.41 -3.88
C GLY A 69 7.80 0.21 -3.31
N HIS A 70 8.40 -0.98 -3.37
CA HIS A 70 7.84 -2.19 -2.78
C HIS A 70 7.79 -2.13 -1.24
N MET A 71 8.87 -1.66 -0.60
CA MET A 71 8.93 -1.42 0.84
C MET A 71 7.87 -0.41 1.30
N VAL A 72 7.77 0.72 0.62
CA VAL A 72 6.77 1.77 0.90
C VAL A 72 5.35 1.22 0.79
N LYS A 73 5.06 0.40 -0.23
CA LYS A 73 3.75 -0.27 -0.35
C LYS A 73 3.42 -1.09 0.90
N GLN A 74 4.38 -1.88 1.41
CA GLN A 74 4.15 -2.70 2.61
C GLN A 74 3.95 -1.85 3.87
N ILE A 75 4.70 -0.77 4.02
CA ILE A 75 4.55 0.15 5.13
C ILE A 75 3.15 0.79 5.09
N MET A 76 2.74 1.31 3.94
CA MET A 76 1.41 1.92 3.78
C MET A 76 0.29 0.91 4.03
N PHE A 77 0.46 -0.33 3.55
CA PHE A 77 -0.50 -1.41 3.80
C PHE A 77 -0.60 -1.75 5.29
N ALA A 78 0.52 -1.84 6.00
CA ALA A 78 0.52 -2.06 7.44
C ALA A 78 -0.12 -0.91 8.24
N LYS A 79 -0.24 0.27 7.63
CA LYS A 79 -0.95 1.45 8.17
C LYS A 79 -2.42 1.54 7.76
N GLY A 80 -2.97 0.51 7.10
CA GLY A 80 -4.38 0.46 6.69
C GLY A 80 -4.69 1.27 5.43
N TYR A 81 -3.67 1.68 4.68
CA TYR A 81 -3.87 2.36 3.40
C TYR A 81 -3.94 1.35 2.25
N ILE A 82 -4.80 1.63 1.27
CA ILE A 82 -4.86 0.88 0.02
C ILE A 82 -4.37 1.72 -1.15
N ILE A 83 -3.99 1.06 -2.24
CA ILE A 83 -3.59 1.76 -3.47
C ILE A 83 -4.78 2.54 -4.03
N HIS A 84 -4.57 3.84 -4.28
CA HIS A 84 -5.53 4.70 -4.97
C HIS A 84 -5.22 4.77 -6.47
N THR A 85 -4.04 5.29 -6.83
CA THR A 85 -3.55 5.28 -8.21
C THR A 85 -2.06 4.93 -8.23
N GLN A 86 -1.68 4.13 -9.22
CA GLN A 86 -0.29 3.84 -9.53
C GLN A 86 0.22 4.78 -10.62
N ASN A 87 1.54 4.89 -10.75
CA ASN A 87 2.20 5.66 -11.81
C ASN A 87 1.88 7.16 -11.82
N SER A 88 1.47 7.70 -10.67
CA SER A 88 1.18 9.12 -10.51
C SER A 88 2.49 9.91 -10.59
N SER A 89 2.46 11.05 -11.28
CA SER A 89 3.64 11.90 -11.45
C SER A 89 4.12 12.41 -10.09
N VAL A 90 5.43 12.34 -9.89
CA VAL A 90 6.13 13.01 -8.81
C VAL A 90 6.64 14.36 -9.32
N SER A 91 6.86 15.33 -8.43
CA SER A 91 7.49 16.62 -8.79
C SER A 91 8.81 16.42 -9.55
N THR A 92 9.00 17.19 -10.61
CA THR A 92 10.18 17.10 -11.49
C THR A 92 11.48 17.37 -10.72
N GLY A 93 12.53 16.60 -10.99
CA GLY A 93 13.87 16.77 -10.39
C GLY A 93 14.18 15.88 -9.18
N GLY A 94 13.21 15.07 -8.72
CA GLY A 94 13.38 14.12 -7.62
C GLY A 94 14.02 12.78 -8.01
N LEU A 95 14.20 11.90 -7.00
CA LEU A 95 14.73 10.54 -7.16
C LEU A 95 13.79 9.64 -8.00
N PHE A 96 12.48 9.86 -7.82
CA PHE A 96 11.42 9.13 -8.49
C PHE A 96 10.76 10.01 -9.55
N SER A 97 10.47 9.44 -10.72
CA SER A 97 9.65 10.10 -11.75
C SER A 97 8.16 9.82 -11.57
N LYS A 98 7.84 8.66 -10.99
CA LYS A 98 6.48 8.18 -10.73
C LYS A 98 6.43 7.47 -9.39
N GLY A 99 5.25 7.46 -8.79
CA GLY A 99 5.00 6.70 -7.56
C GLY A 99 3.55 6.28 -7.41
N THR A 100 3.25 5.66 -6.27
CA THR A 100 1.92 5.19 -5.91
C THR A 100 1.31 6.14 -4.90
N THR A 101 0.07 6.55 -5.16
CA THR A 101 -0.78 7.26 -4.19
C THR A 101 -1.65 6.25 -3.47
N TYR A 102 -2.04 6.60 -2.24
CA TYR A 102 -2.82 5.72 -1.39
C TYR A 102 -4.06 6.44 -0.86
N ILE A 103 -4.96 5.68 -0.24
CA ILE A 103 -6.10 6.21 0.51
C ILE A 103 -6.32 5.32 1.72
N LEU A 104 -6.71 5.92 2.84
CA LEU A 104 -7.04 5.16 4.05
C LEU A 104 -8.33 4.36 3.79
N LEU A 105 -8.34 3.08 4.16
CA LEU A 105 -9.48 2.19 3.93
C LEU A 105 -10.80 2.76 4.49
N ASP A 106 -10.74 3.34 5.69
CA ASP A 106 -11.91 3.94 6.36
C ASP A 106 -12.54 5.09 5.56
N LYS A 107 -11.71 5.90 4.88
CA LYS A 107 -12.19 7.01 4.04
C LYS A 107 -12.93 6.56 2.78
N ILE A 108 -12.79 5.29 2.38
CA ILE A 108 -13.53 4.72 1.25
C ILE A 108 -14.96 4.36 1.68
N GLN A 109 -15.17 3.92 2.92
CA GLN A 109 -16.49 3.56 3.42
C GLN A 109 -17.46 4.76 3.40
N GLU A 110 -16.94 5.97 3.66
CA GLU A 110 -17.71 7.22 3.62
C GLU A 110 -18.07 7.67 2.19
N ASN A 111 -17.23 7.35 1.20
CA ASN A 111 -17.37 7.77 -0.19
C ASN A 111 -17.68 6.57 -1.10
N LYS A 112 -18.93 6.07 -1.04
CA LYS A 112 -19.56 5.09 -1.96
C LYS A 112 -18.58 4.47 -2.96
N TYR A 113 -18.05 3.29 -2.62
CA TYR A 113 -17.06 2.52 -3.38
C TYR A 113 -17.12 2.75 -4.90
N ARG A 114 -16.11 3.44 -5.46
CA ARG A 114 -15.85 3.43 -6.91
C ARG A 114 -15.15 2.13 -7.28
N GLN A 115 -15.48 1.53 -8.44
CA GLN A 115 -14.92 0.25 -8.92
C GLN A 115 -13.38 0.13 -8.80
N GLY A 116 -12.63 1.24 -8.88
CA GLY A 116 -11.16 1.25 -8.83
C GLY A 116 -10.52 0.86 -7.49
N TYR A 117 -11.25 0.92 -6.36
CA TYR A 117 -10.68 0.62 -5.04
C TYR A 117 -10.64 -0.87 -4.69
N THR A 118 -11.40 -1.69 -5.43
CA THR A 118 -11.54 -3.13 -5.22
C THR A 118 -10.19 -3.84 -5.31
N HIS A 119 -9.39 -3.52 -6.32
CA HIS A 119 -8.07 -4.12 -6.51
C HIS A 119 -7.10 -3.76 -5.37
N GLY A 120 -7.08 -2.49 -4.95
CA GLY A 120 -6.24 -2.03 -3.84
C GLY A 120 -6.60 -2.70 -2.51
N ALA A 121 -7.89 -2.89 -2.25
CA ALA A 121 -8.37 -3.59 -1.06
C ALA A 121 -7.95 -5.07 -1.09
N ILE A 122 -8.19 -5.78 -2.20
CA ILE A 122 -7.74 -7.17 -2.38
C ILE A 122 -6.22 -7.30 -2.19
N GLU A 123 -5.42 -6.36 -2.71
CA GLU A 123 -3.97 -6.38 -2.50
C GLU A 123 -3.57 -6.20 -1.03
N LEU A 124 -4.21 -5.25 -0.32
CA LEU A 124 -4.00 -5.07 1.12
C LEU A 124 -4.34 -6.36 1.87
N PHE A 125 -5.47 -7.00 1.55
CA PHE A 125 -5.87 -8.23 2.18
C PHE A 125 -4.92 -9.38 1.93
N ARG A 126 -4.47 -9.60 0.68
CA ARG A 126 -3.44 -10.61 0.38
C ARG A 126 -2.15 -10.36 1.17
N PHE A 127 -1.80 -9.10 1.41
CA PHE A 127 -0.63 -8.74 2.20
C PHE A 127 -0.81 -8.96 3.71
N LEU A 128 -2.03 -8.76 4.21
CA LEU A 128 -2.40 -9.01 5.61
C LEU A 128 -2.74 -10.48 5.88
N LYS A 129 -3.05 -11.27 4.85
CA LYS A 129 -3.34 -12.71 4.94
C LYS A 129 -2.20 -13.44 5.64
N GLY A 130 -2.53 -14.24 6.65
CA GLY A 130 -1.54 -14.89 7.54
C GLY A 130 -0.81 -13.95 8.53
N LYS A 131 -1.15 -12.66 8.59
CA LYS A 131 -0.67 -11.69 9.59
C LYS A 131 -1.78 -11.16 10.51
N MET A 132 -3.03 -11.52 10.23
CA MET A 132 -4.21 -11.18 11.04
C MET A 132 -4.63 -12.38 11.88
N GLU A 133 -5.29 -12.12 13.01
CA GLU A 133 -5.84 -13.17 13.87
C GLU A 133 -7.24 -13.59 13.40
N GLY A 134 -7.39 -14.88 13.08
CA GLY A 134 -8.65 -15.63 13.01
C GLY A 134 -9.86 -14.90 12.40
N SER A 135 -10.76 -14.41 13.25
CA SER A 135 -12.10 -13.89 12.89
C SER A 135 -12.06 -12.78 11.84
N LEU A 136 -11.07 -11.90 11.90
CA LEU A 136 -10.94 -10.78 10.96
C LEU A 136 -10.53 -11.26 9.57
N GLU A 137 -9.62 -12.25 9.49
CA GLU A 137 -9.20 -12.86 8.23
C GLU A 137 -10.39 -13.51 7.52
N LYS A 138 -11.25 -14.22 8.27
CA LYS A 138 -12.45 -14.84 7.70
C LYS A 138 -13.47 -13.82 7.19
N GLN A 139 -13.76 -12.76 7.96
CA GLN A 139 -14.68 -11.70 7.52
C GLN A 139 -14.22 -11.02 6.22
N ILE A 140 -12.90 -10.88 6.07
CA ILE A 140 -12.26 -10.34 4.88
C ILE A 140 -12.36 -11.30 3.70
N GLU A 141 -12.06 -12.59 3.90
CA GLU A 141 -12.18 -13.61 2.86
C GLU A 141 -13.63 -13.71 2.35
N ASP A 142 -14.60 -13.76 3.27
CA ASP A 142 -16.02 -13.79 2.94
C ASP A 142 -16.43 -12.54 2.14
N TRP A 143 -15.91 -11.36 2.50
CA TRP A 143 -16.16 -10.13 1.74
C TRP A 143 -15.50 -10.15 0.36
N ILE A 144 -14.27 -10.65 0.23
CA ILE A 144 -13.59 -10.79 -1.07
C ILE A 144 -14.40 -11.70 -1.99
N ASP A 145 -14.89 -12.83 -1.48
CA ASP A 145 -15.70 -13.77 -2.25
C ASP A 145 -17.01 -13.13 -2.71
N GLN A 146 -17.70 -12.40 -1.83
CA GLN A 146 -18.88 -11.61 -2.21
C GLN A 146 -18.57 -10.57 -3.29
N LEU A 147 -17.39 -9.94 -3.22
CA LEU A 147 -16.99 -8.90 -4.14
C LEU A 147 -16.60 -9.45 -5.52
N ILE A 148 -15.92 -10.61 -5.55
CA ILE A 148 -15.62 -11.36 -6.78
C ILE A 148 -16.94 -11.80 -7.43
N LEU A 149 -17.86 -12.36 -6.64
CA LEU A 149 -19.18 -12.78 -7.12
C LEU A 149 -19.95 -11.61 -7.74
N TRP A 150 -20.02 -10.47 -7.02
CA TRP A 150 -20.66 -9.25 -7.52
C TRP A 150 -20.02 -8.74 -8.82
N GLN A 151 -18.69 -8.77 -8.95
CA GLN A 151 -18.01 -8.40 -10.20
C GLN A 151 -18.38 -9.34 -11.35
N THR A 152 -18.38 -10.65 -11.11
CA THR A 152 -18.75 -11.64 -12.14
C THR A 152 -20.21 -11.51 -12.56
N GLU A 153 -21.13 -11.29 -11.62
CA GLU A 153 -22.56 -11.10 -11.92
C GLU A 153 -22.82 -9.78 -12.66
N GLY A 154 -22.16 -8.69 -12.25
CA GLY A 154 -22.26 -7.39 -12.91
C GLY A 154 -21.74 -7.41 -14.35
N LEU A 155 -20.69 -8.18 -14.62
CA LEU A 155 -20.16 -8.40 -15.98
C LEU A 155 -21.13 -9.22 -16.86
N VAL A 156 -21.84 -10.19 -16.28
CA VAL A 156 -22.80 -11.04 -16.99
C VAL A 156 -24.11 -10.29 -17.27
N GLN A 157 -24.58 -9.48 -16.31
CA GLN A 157 -25.87 -8.80 -16.39
C GLN A 157 -25.79 -7.38 -16.98
N GLY A 158 -24.58 -6.85 -17.20
CA GLY A 158 -24.36 -5.50 -17.73
C GLY A 158 -24.81 -4.37 -16.80
N ASN A 159 -25.09 -4.68 -15.52
CA ASN A 159 -25.55 -3.71 -14.54
C ASN A 159 -24.79 -3.91 -13.22
N PHE A 160 -24.10 -2.85 -12.79
CA PHE A 160 -23.35 -2.83 -11.53
C PHE A 160 -24.20 -2.12 -10.47
N ASN A 161 -25.04 -2.88 -9.75
CA ASN A 161 -25.66 -2.39 -8.50
C ASN A 161 -24.57 -2.00 -7.49
N SER A 162 -24.90 -1.34 -6.37
CA SER A 162 -23.89 -0.98 -5.36
C SER A 162 -23.08 -2.19 -4.87
N ALA A 163 -21.74 -2.08 -4.87
CA ALA A 163 -20.83 -3.13 -4.40
C ALA A 163 -21.12 -3.52 -2.93
N PRO A 164 -20.88 -4.78 -2.53
CA PRO A 164 -21.10 -5.22 -1.17
C PRO A 164 -20.23 -4.41 -0.19
N PRO A 165 -20.82 -3.81 0.86
CA PRO A 165 -20.07 -2.99 1.81
C PRO A 165 -19.13 -3.87 2.63
N LEU A 166 -17.88 -3.42 2.78
CA LEU A 166 -16.92 -4.04 3.67
C LEU A 166 -17.31 -3.71 5.11
N LYS A 167 -17.89 -4.67 5.83
CA LYS A 167 -18.17 -4.56 7.27
C LYS A 167 -17.04 -5.26 8.03
N LEU A 168 -16.00 -4.51 8.37
CA LEU A 168 -14.95 -5.01 9.27
C LEU A 168 -15.31 -4.64 10.69
N ASP A 169 -15.45 -5.66 11.54
CA ASP A 169 -15.60 -5.45 12.98
C ASP A 169 -14.20 -5.40 13.61
N PHE A 170 -13.59 -4.22 13.58
CA PHE A 170 -12.29 -3.96 14.20
C PHE A 170 -12.38 -3.88 15.73
N THR A 171 -13.00 -4.87 16.38
CA THR A 171 -12.89 -5.03 17.84
C THR A 171 -11.46 -5.48 18.17
N CYS A 172 -10.50 -4.58 18.02
CA CYS A 172 -9.19 -4.70 18.63
C CYS A 172 -9.40 -4.54 20.14
N ASN A 173 -9.28 -5.65 20.88
CA ASN A 173 -8.91 -5.54 22.27
C ASN A 173 -7.55 -4.83 22.32
N GLU A 174 -7.49 -3.70 23.02
CA GLU A 174 -6.24 -3.05 23.39
C GLU A 174 -5.36 -4.08 24.12
N VAL A 175 -4.18 -4.36 23.58
CA VAL A 175 -3.08 -5.07 24.25
C VAL A 175 -1.79 -4.30 24.02
#